data_AF-A0A920NZA3-F1
#
_entry.id   AF-A0A920NZA3-F1
#
_cell.length_a   1.000
_cell.length_b   1.000
_cell.length_c   1.000
_cell.angle_alpha   90.00
_cell.angle_beta   90.00
_cell.angle_gamma   90.00
#
_symmetry.space_group_name_H-M   'P 1'
#
loop_
_entity.id
_entity.type
_entity.pdbx_description
1 polymer ?
#
loop_
_entity_poly.entity_id
_entity_poly.type
_entity_poly.pdbx_seq_one_letter_code
_entity_poly.pdbx_strand_id
1 'polypeptide(L)' 'MNERLKSIVDLEKYPIYDLNSPVIKNLINRCKEELDQSSCSTIPNFILPKSLEIIIQN' A
#
# COMPACT_ATOMS: atom_id res chain seq x y z
N MET A 1 13.23 -7.94 -5.68
CA MET A 1 11.96 -7.88 -4.94
C MET A 1 11.41 -9.29 -4.82
N ASN A 2 10.91 -9.71 -3.66
CA ASN A 2 10.41 -11.08 -3.46
C ASN A 2 9.10 -11.29 -4.26
N GLU A 3 9.05 -12.32 -5.11
CA GLU A 3 7.85 -12.67 -5.90
C GLU A 3 6.60 -12.88 -5.04
N ARG A 4 6.76 -13.28 -3.77
CA ARG A 4 5.66 -13.37 -2.81
C ARG A 4 4.95 -12.04 -2.58
N LEU A 5 5.68 -10.92 -2.58
CA LEU A 5 5.08 -9.62 -2.27
C LEU A 5 4.18 -9.12 -3.42
N LYS A 6 4.52 -9.46 -4.68
CA LYS A 6 3.65 -9.22 -5.84
C LYS A 6 2.31 -9.96 -5.76
N SER A 7 2.27 -11.08 -5.04
CA SER A 7 1.03 -11.85 -4.84
C SER A 7 0.12 -11.30 -3.74
N ILE A 8 0.58 -10.28 -3.00
CA ILE A 8 -0.13 -9.68 -1.85
C ILE A 8 -0.50 -8.22 -2.12
N VAL A 9 0.40 -7.47 -2.76
CA VAL A 9 0.26 -6.04 -3.04
C VAL A 9 0.43 -5.81 -4.53
N ASP A 10 -0.40 -4.94 -5.10
CA ASP A 10 -0.19 -4.41 -6.46
C ASP A 10 1.05 -3.50 -6.47
N LEU A 11 2.20 -4.07 -6.82
CA LEU A 11 3.48 -3.37 -6.85
C LEU A 11 3.65 -2.44 -8.06
N GLU A 12 2.75 -2.48 -9.04
CA GLU A 12 2.73 -1.50 -10.13
C GLU A 12 2.04 -0.23 -9.66
N LYS A 13 0.89 -0.37 -8.99
CA LYS A 13 0.15 0.76 -8.40
C LYS A 13 0.84 1.34 -7.17
N TYR A 14 1.44 0.48 -6.34
CA TYR A 14 2.16 0.86 -5.14
C TYR A 14 3.58 0.29 -5.18
N PRO A 15 4.52 0.96 -5.88
CA PRO A 15 5.89 0.47 -6.03
C PRO A 15 6.70 0.65 -4.74
N ILE A 16 6.25 0.06 -3.63
CA ILE A 16 6.81 0.23 -2.27
C ILE A 16 8.27 -0.21 -2.13
N TYR A 17 8.81 -0.91 -3.12
CA TYR A 17 10.25 -1.20 -3.22
C TYR A 17 11.08 0.01 -3.65
N ASP A 18 10.48 0.92 -4.40
CA ASP A 18 11.15 2.08 -4.97
C ASP A 18 10.69 3.35 -4.23
N LEU A 19 11.43 3.69 -3.18
CA LEU A 19 11.21 4.92 -2.42
C LEU A 19 11.55 6.19 -3.23
N ASN A 20 12.21 6.05 -4.37
CA ASN A 20 12.49 7.18 -5.27
C ASN A 20 11.35 7.47 -6.25
N SER A 21 10.46 6.50 -6.47
CA SER A 21 9.29 6.64 -7.32
C SER A 21 8.45 7.85 -6.92
N PRO A 22 8.05 8.72 -7.87
CA PRO A 22 7.13 9.82 -7.62
C PRO A 22 5.81 9.35 -6.99
N VAL A 23 5.34 8.14 -7.36
CA VAL A 23 4.09 7.56 -6.86
C VAL A 23 4.18 7.31 -5.35
N ILE A 24 5.27 6.69 -4.88
CA ILE A 24 5.46 6.42 -3.44
C ILE A 24 5.73 7.69 -2.65
N LYS A 25 6.50 8.63 -3.20
CA LYS A 25 6.73 9.93 -2.54
C LYS A 25 5.42 10.69 -2.33
N ASN A 26 4.57 10.75 -3.35
CA ASN A 26 3.25 11.38 -3.25
C ASN A 26 2.35 10.65 -2.24
N LEU A 27 2.36 9.31 -2.23
CA LEU A 27 1.63 8.51 -1.26
C LEU A 27 2.08 8.81 0.17
N ILE A 28 3.39 8.81 0.45
CA ILE A 28 3.95 9.10 1.77
C ILE A 28 3.57 10.51 2.23
N ASN A 29 3.65 11.51 1.35
CA ASN A 29 3.30 12.89 1.69
C ASN A 29 1.81 13.00 2.06
N ARG A 30 0.91 12.41 1.24
CA ARG A 30 -0.52 12.34 1.57
C ARG A 30 -0.74 11.65 2.92
N CYS A 31 -0.09 10.51 3.16
CA CYS A 31 -0.23 9.80 4.43
C CYS A 31 0.24 10.64 5.62
N LYS A 32 1.33 11.40 5.50
CA LYS A 32 1.79 12.33 6.55
C LYS A 32 0.75 13.43 6.81
N GLU A 33 0.24 14.05 5.76
CA GLU A 33 -0.79 15.09 5.88
C GLU A 33 -2.07 14.55 6.56
N GLU A 34 -2.52 13.36 6.17
CA GLU A 34 -3.68 12.69 6.78
C GLU A 34 -3.43 12.33 8.26
N LEU A 35 -2.23 11.84 8.59
CA LEU A 35 -1.83 11.56 9.97
C LEU A 35 -1.78 12.83 10.83
N ASP A 36 -1.23 13.92 10.29
CA ASP A 36 -1.17 15.21 11.00
C ASP A 36 -2.58 15.77 11.27
N GLN A 37 -3.50 15.62 10.31
CA GLN A 37 -4.86 16.17 10.42
C GLN A 37 -5.83 15.28 11.20
N SER A 38 -5.73 13.96 11.04
CA SER A 38 -6.76 13.00 11.48
C SER A 38 -6.21 11.86 12.33
N SER A 39 -4.91 11.86 12.64
CA SER A 39 -4.21 10.78 13.36
C SER A 39 -4.34 9.39 12.71
N CYS A 40 -4.81 9.33 11.46
CA CYS A 40 -5.01 8.11 10.69
C CYS A 40 -4.76 8.40 9.21
N SER A 41 -4.38 7.38 8.45
CA SER A 41 -4.31 7.45 7.00
C SER A 41 -4.76 6.12 6.42
N THR A 42 -5.32 6.17 5.22
CA THR A 42 -5.74 4.96 4.51
C THR A 42 -5.00 4.82 3.19
N ILE A 43 -4.65 3.57 2.86
CA ILE A 43 -4.13 3.21 1.55
C ILE A 43 -5.17 2.26 0.93
N PRO A 44 -6.09 2.79 0.11
CA PRO A 44 -7.22 2.01 -0.38
C PRO A 44 -6.75 0.90 -1.33
N ASN A 45 -7.35 -0.28 -1.21
CA ASN A 45 -7.05 -1.44 -2.06
C ASN A 45 -5.55 -1.77 -2.09
N PHE A 46 -4.84 -1.59 -0.97
CA PHE A 46 -3.41 -1.87 -0.85
C PHE A 46 -3.12 -3.37 -0.92
N ILE A 47 -3.97 -4.17 -0.26
CA ILE A 47 -3.91 -5.63 -0.31
C ILE A 47 -4.81 -6.12 -1.44
N LEU A 48 -4.31 -7.06 -2.24
CA LEU A 48 -5.07 -7.66 -3.35
C LEU A 48 -6.30 -8.43 -2.81
N PRO A 49 -7.44 -8.40 -3.52
CA PRO A 49 -8.67 -9.09 -3.07
C PRO A 49 -8.47 -10.57 -2.76
N LYS A 50 -7.73 -11.30 -3.60
CA LYS A 50 -7.39 -12.71 -3.39
C LYS A 50 -6.66 -12.96 -2.07
N SER A 51 -5.83 -12.02 -1.63
CA SER A 51 -5.12 -12.11 -0.36
C SER A 51 -6.04 -11.81 0.82
N LEU A 52 -7.02 -10.92 0.66
CA LEU A 52 -8.03 -10.64 1.67
C LEU A 52 -8.94 -11.84 1.93
N GLU A 53 -9.28 -12.62 0.90
CA GLU A 53 -10.09 -13.84 1.04
C GLU A 53 -9.48 -14.82 2.05
N ILE A 54 -8.15 -14.98 2.05
CA ILE A 54 -7.45 -15.87 3.00
C ILE A 54 -7.53 -15.33 4.44
N ILE A 55 -7.50 -14.01 4.60
CA ILE A 55 -7.51 -13.36 5.92
C ILE A 55 -8.90 -13.41 6.55
N ILE A 56 -9.95 -13.16 5.76
CA ILE A 56 -11.34 -13.01 6.23
C ILE A 56 -12.02 -14.37 6.46
N GLN A 57 -11.50 -15.45 5.89
CA GLN A 57 -12.10 -16.80 6.00
C GLN A 57 -11.80 -17.54 7.31
N ASN A 58 -11.23 -16.90 8.34
CA ASN A 58 -10.94 -17.52 9.65
C ASN A 58 -11.86 -17.01 10.76
#